data_AF-H0C2Z0-F1
#
_entry.id   AF-H0C2Z0-F1
#
_cell.length_a   1.000
_cell.length_b   1.000
_cell.length_c   1.000
_cell.angle_alpha   90.00
_cell.angle_beta   90.00
_cell.angle_gamma   90.00
#
_symmetry.space_group_name_H-M   'P 1'
#
loop_
_entity.id
_entity.type
_entity.pdbx_description
1 polymer ?
#
loop_
_entity_poly.entity_id
_entity_poly.type
_entity_poly.pdbx_seq_one_letter_code
_entity_poly.pdbx_strand_id
1 'polypeptide(L)'
;MQAIIKNTRFTEAQNTLAELSAAFNAATAEESRLLGLLAAPADTFDPLAAGLRLLRGEPAQRNDSTGINRELAQVRERLDTLRPAVEAQRAAVAAVQSELSAAVNAQAQPAHTKSLQGVADALEGLRAALAAEAAVRGSIEAAGYRCSLEAVAEPELSFADTQSAASRLLGDVTRRLEVERLRAGGPVNVRLLVDCTGFGDGGDVVKLAGPDAAHVVGLGHGEQTQAKPSKTPRPLAATAEAILS
;
A
#
# COMPACT_ATOMS: atom_id res chain seq x y z
N MET A 1 -8.80 -6.40 15.36
CA MET A 1 -7.41 -6.29 14.87
C MET A 1 -6.50 -5.99 16.05
N GLN A 2 -5.41 -6.74 16.22
CA GLN A 2 -4.40 -6.41 17.24
C GLN A 2 -3.41 -5.40 16.66
N ALA A 3 -2.94 -4.46 17.48
CA ALA A 3 -1.91 -3.51 17.07
C ALA A 3 -0.60 -4.24 16.75
N ILE A 4 0.13 -3.78 15.73
CA ILE A 4 1.41 -4.38 15.30
C ILE A 4 2.44 -4.41 16.44
N ILE A 5 2.37 -3.45 17.36
CA ILE A 5 3.23 -3.32 18.54
C ILE A 5 3.02 -4.47 19.54
N LYS A 6 1.94 -5.25 19.43
CA LYS A 6 1.74 -6.46 20.23
C LYS A 6 2.40 -7.70 19.62
N ASN A 7 2.92 -7.61 18.40
CA ASN A 7 3.60 -8.72 17.74
C ASN A 7 5.06 -8.78 18.20
N THR A 8 5.44 -9.89 18.83
CA THR A 8 6.78 -10.09 19.40
C THR A 8 7.89 -9.95 18.38
N ARG A 9 7.72 -10.54 17.17
CA ARG A 9 8.71 -10.44 16.08
C ARG A 9 8.94 -8.99 15.65
N PHE A 10 7.88 -8.19 15.57
CA PHE A 10 8.00 -6.78 15.21
C PHE A 10 8.68 -5.97 16.32
N THR A 11 8.31 -6.21 17.59
CA THR A 11 8.94 -5.52 18.73
C THR A 11 10.41 -5.89 18.89
N GLU A 12 10.77 -7.16 18.71
CA GLU A 12 12.16 -7.62 18.76
C GLU A 12 12.98 -6.96 17.64
N ALA A 13 12.47 -6.94 16.41
CA ALA A 13 13.15 -6.30 15.29
C ALA A 13 13.30 -4.77 15.46
N GLN A 14 12.34 -4.12 16.11
CA GLN A 14 12.41 -2.70 16.46
C GLN A 14 13.40 -2.43 17.60
N ASN A 15 13.44 -3.30 18.61
CA ASN A 15 14.40 -3.18 19.71
C ASN A 15 15.84 -3.32 19.21
N THR A 16 16.12 -4.31 18.36
CA THR A 16 17.45 -4.46 17.76
C THR A 16 17.81 -3.28 16.85
N LEU A 17 16.86 -2.73 16.10
CA LEU A 17 17.08 -1.51 15.32
C LEU A 17 17.42 -0.31 16.22
N ALA A 18 16.71 -0.19 17.36
CA ALA A 18 16.96 0.88 18.33
C ALA A 18 18.35 0.74 18.96
N GLU A 19 18.76 -0.47 19.34
CA GLU A 19 20.10 -0.76 19.87
C GLU A 19 21.20 -0.43 18.86
N LEU A 20 21.08 -0.89 17.61
CA LEU A 20 22.04 -0.61 16.55
C LEU A 20 22.12 0.89 16.23
N SER A 21 20.98 1.58 16.21
CA SER A 21 20.92 3.02 15.97
C SER A 21 21.55 3.81 17.12
N ALA A 22 21.32 3.39 18.37
CA ALA A 22 21.96 3.99 19.54
C ALA A 22 23.48 3.78 19.51
N ALA A 23 23.95 2.58 19.17
CA ALA A 23 25.37 2.28 19.03
C ALA A 23 26.04 3.11 17.91
N PHE A 24 25.35 3.28 16.77
CA PHE A 24 25.83 4.10 15.66
C PHE A 24 25.93 5.59 16.03
N ASN A 25 24.91 6.12 16.71
CA ASN A 25 24.90 7.51 17.18
C ASN A 25 26.01 7.76 18.22
N ALA A 26 26.22 6.81 19.14
CA ALA A 26 27.30 6.89 20.11
C ALA A 26 28.68 6.90 19.45
N ALA A 27 28.90 6.04 18.44
CA ALA A 27 30.15 6.02 17.68
C ALA A 27 30.36 7.31 16.86
N THR A 28 29.30 7.91 16.32
CA THR A 28 29.37 9.19 15.60
C THR A 28 29.73 10.35 16.53
N ALA A 29 29.18 10.36 17.75
CA ALA A 29 29.51 11.34 18.78
C ALA A 29 30.98 11.20 19.21
N GLU A 30 31.47 9.96 19.35
CA GLU A 30 32.85 9.68 19.69
C GLU A 30 33.83 10.10 18.57
N GLU A 31 33.49 9.85 17.31
CA GLU A 31 34.27 10.34 16.17
C GLU A 31 34.38 11.88 16.20
N SER A 32 33.26 12.57 16.43
CA SER A 32 33.21 14.03 16.52
C SER A 32 34.07 14.57 17.67
N ARG A 33 34.07 13.87 18.82
CA ARG A 33 34.91 14.19 19.98
C ARG A 33 36.40 14.06 19.65
N LEU A 34 36.81 12.95 19.02
CA LEU A 34 38.20 12.69 18.64
C LEU A 34 38.70 13.68 17.58
N LEU A 35 37.87 14.01 16.59
CA LEU A 35 38.18 15.05 15.60
C LEU A 35 38.33 16.42 16.25
N GLY A 36 37.48 16.76 17.23
CA GLY A 36 37.59 17.98 18.02
C GLY A 36 38.91 18.07 18.81
N LEU A 37 39.37 16.95 19.40
CA LEU A 37 40.66 16.88 20.08
C LEU A 37 41.85 17.06 19.13
N LEU A 38 41.74 16.55 17.90
CA LEU A 38 42.77 16.70 16.87
C LEU A 38 42.81 18.12 16.29
N ALA A 39 41.66 18.78 16.18
CA ALA A 39 41.52 20.14 15.67
C ALA A 39 41.79 21.23 16.73
N ALA A 40 41.90 20.86 18.01
CA ALA A 40 42.20 21.80 19.08
C ALA A 40 43.56 22.49 18.81
N PRO A 41 43.61 23.83 18.78
CA PRO A 41 44.86 24.55 18.55
C PRO A 41 45.87 24.19 19.63
N ALA A 42 47.14 24.09 19.25
CA ALA A 42 48.27 23.84 20.15
C ALA A 42 48.58 25.04 21.07
N ASP A 43 47.55 25.69 21.63
CA ASP A 43 47.64 26.98 22.33
C ASP A 43 48.32 26.89 23.71
N THR A 44 48.95 25.77 24.02
CA THR A 44 49.80 25.59 25.22
C THR A 44 51.13 24.89 24.91
N PHE A 45 51.55 24.80 23.63
CA PHE A 45 52.90 24.33 23.32
C PHE A 45 53.91 25.47 23.50
N ASP A 46 54.48 25.58 24.70
CA ASP A 46 55.66 26.40 24.96
C ASP A 46 56.93 25.64 24.53
N PRO A 47 57.54 25.99 23.39
CA PRO A 47 58.70 25.26 22.86
C PRO A 47 59.92 25.36 23.78
N LEU A 48 60.04 26.44 24.57
CA LEU A 48 61.15 26.65 25.49
C LEU A 48 61.00 25.78 26.73
N ALA A 49 59.81 25.74 27.34
CA ALA A 49 59.53 24.84 28.46
C ALA A 49 59.64 23.36 28.04
N ALA A 50 59.18 23.01 26.84
CA ALA A 50 59.33 21.67 26.29
C ALA A 50 60.82 21.30 26.05
N GLY A 51 61.62 22.21 25.51
CA GLY A 51 63.06 22.01 25.31
C GLY A 51 63.84 21.85 26.62
N LEU A 52 63.50 22.63 27.65
CA LEU A 52 64.12 22.53 28.98
C LEU A 52 63.77 21.23 29.71
N ARG A 53 62.56 20.68 29.50
CA ARG A 53 62.16 19.35 30.02
C ARG A 53 62.92 18.21 29.35
N LEU A 54 63.10 18.27 28.04
CA LEU A 54 63.89 17.28 27.30
C LEU A 54 65.35 17.23 27.77
N LEU A 55 65.96 18.40 28.04
CA LEU A 55 67.31 18.47 28.61
C LEU A 55 67.42 17.88 30.03
N ARG A 56 66.30 17.80 30.76
CA ARG A 56 66.20 17.16 32.08
C ARG A 56 65.80 15.68 32.02
N GLY A 57 65.60 15.13 30.81
CA GLY A 57 65.18 13.75 30.59
C GLY A 57 63.67 13.50 30.75
N GLU A 58 62.85 14.54 30.84
CA GLU A 58 61.39 14.43 30.89
C GLU A 58 60.79 14.33 29.47
N PRO A 59 59.74 13.52 29.24
CA PRO A 59 59.10 13.40 27.94
C PRO A 59 58.41 14.71 27.53
N ALA A 60 58.55 15.10 26.27
CA ALA A 60 57.85 16.27 25.73
C ALA A 60 56.34 16.00 25.70
N GLN A 61 55.56 16.83 26.40
CA GLN A 61 54.08 16.85 26.32
C GLN A 61 53.65 17.36 24.94
N ARG A 62 53.71 16.51 23.92
CA ARG A 62 52.84 16.65 22.75
C ARG A 62 51.53 15.92 23.07
N ASN A 63 50.40 16.48 22.65
CA ASN A 63 49.15 15.73 22.58
C ASN A 63 49.44 14.40 21.88
N ASP A 64 48.97 13.27 22.44
CA ASP A 64 49.18 11.93 21.88
C ASP A 64 48.36 11.74 20.59
N SER A 65 48.75 12.48 19.55
CA SER A 65 48.12 12.44 18.23
C SER A 65 48.18 11.04 17.64
N THR A 66 49.17 10.24 18.00
CA THR A 66 49.28 8.83 17.59
C THR A 66 48.21 7.95 18.24
N GLY A 67 47.94 8.12 19.52
CA GLY A 67 46.85 7.46 20.23
C GLY A 67 45.48 7.88 19.68
N ILE A 68 45.25 9.19 19.54
CA ILE A 68 43.99 9.75 19.02
C ILE A 68 43.71 9.26 17.60
N ASN A 69 44.71 9.21 16.70
CA ASN A 69 44.53 8.69 15.34
C ASN A 69 44.22 7.18 15.32
N ARG A 70 44.79 6.40 16.26
CA ARG A 70 44.48 4.97 16.39
C ARG A 70 43.04 4.75 16.87
N GLU A 71 42.59 5.51 17.86
CA GLU A 71 41.20 5.48 18.34
C GLU A 71 40.23 5.92 17.23
N LEU A 72 40.57 6.96 16.47
CA LEU A 72 39.75 7.43 15.34
C LEU A 72 39.60 6.35 14.26
N ALA A 73 40.68 5.62 13.94
CA ALA A 73 40.63 4.52 12.99
C ALA A 73 39.70 3.39 13.47
N GLN A 74 39.76 3.04 14.76
CA GLN A 74 38.89 2.03 15.36
C GLN A 74 37.41 2.46 15.36
N VAL A 75 37.13 3.73 15.67
CA VAL A 75 35.76 4.27 15.64
C VAL A 75 35.20 4.28 14.22
N ARG A 76 36.02 4.62 13.22
CA ARG A 76 35.62 4.58 11.80
C ARG A 76 35.33 3.15 11.33
N GLU A 77 36.18 2.20 11.66
CA GLU A 77 35.92 0.78 11.39
C GLU A 77 34.62 0.30 12.05
N ARG A 78 34.36 0.75 13.27
CA ARG A 78 33.09 0.49 13.96
C ARG A 78 31.89 1.15 13.26
N LEU A 79 32.04 2.35 12.72
CA LEU A 79 30.97 3.01 11.95
C LEU A 79 30.72 2.31 10.61
N ASP A 80 31.78 1.88 9.93
CA ASP A 80 31.72 1.14 8.66
C ASP A 80 31.05 -0.23 8.82
N THR A 81 31.14 -0.83 10.01
CA THR A 81 30.42 -2.08 10.34
C THR A 81 28.99 -1.84 10.83
N LEU A 82 28.75 -0.80 11.64
CA LEU A 82 27.42 -0.49 12.17
C LEU A 82 26.47 0.05 11.10
N ARG A 83 26.95 0.85 10.13
CA ARG A 83 26.11 1.43 9.07
C ARG A 83 25.37 0.36 8.25
N PRO A 84 26.04 -0.63 7.62
CA PRO A 84 25.35 -1.67 6.88
C PRO A 84 24.45 -2.53 7.77
N ALA A 85 24.82 -2.75 9.04
CA ALA A 85 23.98 -3.48 9.99
C ALA A 85 22.65 -2.75 10.29
N VAL A 86 22.69 -1.42 10.48
CA VAL A 86 21.49 -0.60 10.66
C VAL A 86 20.61 -0.63 9.41
N GLU A 87 21.20 -0.52 8.21
CA GLU A 87 20.46 -0.57 6.94
C GLU A 87 19.80 -1.94 6.71
N ALA A 88 20.53 -3.03 6.95
CA ALA A 88 20.00 -4.39 6.89
C ALA A 88 18.85 -4.59 7.89
N GLN A 89 18.98 -4.07 9.12
CA GLN A 89 17.93 -4.19 10.12
C GLN A 89 16.69 -3.35 9.78
N ARG A 90 16.85 -2.16 9.17
CA ARG A 90 15.71 -1.37 8.65
C ARG A 90 14.95 -2.14 7.57
N ALA A 91 15.66 -2.80 6.65
CA ALA A 91 15.04 -3.64 5.64
C ALA A 91 14.28 -4.83 6.26
N ALA A 92 14.85 -5.48 7.27
CA ALA A 92 14.21 -6.57 7.99
C ALA A 92 12.91 -6.11 8.71
N VAL A 93 12.93 -4.96 9.38
CA VAL A 93 11.74 -4.37 10.02
C VAL A 93 10.65 -4.07 8.98
N ALA A 94 11.02 -3.50 7.84
CA ALA A 94 10.08 -3.21 6.76
C ALA A 94 9.45 -4.50 6.19
N ALA A 95 10.24 -5.56 6.02
CA ALA A 95 9.75 -6.87 5.58
C ALA A 95 8.75 -7.48 6.57
N VAL A 96 9.08 -7.49 7.87
CA VAL A 96 8.18 -7.98 8.92
C VAL A 96 6.89 -7.15 8.97
N GLN A 97 6.99 -5.83 8.84
CA GLN A 97 5.82 -4.97 8.78
C GLN A 97 4.92 -5.32 7.58
N SER A 98 5.51 -5.49 6.39
CA SER A 98 4.78 -5.86 5.19
C SER A 98 4.08 -7.22 5.32
N GLU A 99 4.77 -8.23 5.86
CA GLU A 99 4.21 -9.56 6.13
C GLU A 99 3.00 -9.49 7.07
N LEU A 100 3.16 -8.78 8.20
CA LEU A 100 2.09 -8.64 9.20
C LEU A 100 0.91 -7.84 8.66
N SER A 101 1.16 -6.77 7.90
CA SER A 101 0.12 -6.00 7.22
C SER A 101 -0.66 -6.85 6.22
N ALA A 102 0.03 -7.66 5.41
CA ALA A 102 -0.62 -8.58 4.48
C ALA A 102 -1.51 -9.59 5.21
N ALA A 103 -1.04 -10.15 6.33
CA ALA A 103 -1.82 -11.09 7.14
C ALA A 103 -3.06 -10.44 7.76
N VAL A 104 -2.94 -9.23 8.31
CA VAL A 104 -4.09 -8.50 8.89
C VAL A 104 -5.10 -8.10 7.81
N ASN A 105 -4.64 -7.67 6.64
CA ASN A 105 -5.52 -7.36 5.52
C ASN A 105 -6.30 -8.60 5.06
N ALA A 106 -5.63 -9.76 4.94
CA ALA A 106 -6.28 -11.02 4.62
C ALA A 106 -7.34 -11.42 5.67
N GLN A 107 -7.07 -11.19 6.95
CA GLN A 107 -8.04 -11.43 8.03
C GLN A 107 -9.24 -10.48 8.01
N ALA A 108 -9.03 -9.22 7.61
CA ALA A 108 -10.08 -8.21 7.52
C ALA A 108 -10.94 -8.37 6.25
N GLN A 109 -10.41 -9.04 5.22
CA GLN A 109 -11.05 -9.17 3.92
C GLN A 109 -12.49 -9.69 3.97
N PRO A 110 -12.83 -10.78 4.70
CA PRO A 110 -14.21 -11.28 4.72
C PRO A 110 -15.20 -10.29 5.33
N ALA A 111 -14.80 -9.56 6.38
CA ALA A 111 -15.63 -8.54 7.02
C ALA A 111 -15.84 -7.33 6.10
N HIS A 112 -14.79 -6.93 5.36
CA HIS A 112 -14.89 -5.88 4.35
C HIS A 112 -15.82 -6.30 3.20
N THR A 113 -15.68 -7.51 2.66
CA THR A 113 -16.58 -8.05 1.62
C THR A 113 -18.03 -8.08 2.09
N LYS A 114 -18.29 -8.52 3.34
CA LYS A 114 -19.64 -8.49 3.91
C LYS A 114 -20.19 -7.07 4.05
N SER A 115 -19.34 -6.11 4.38
CA SER A 115 -19.74 -4.70 4.46
C SER A 115 -20.10 -4.15 3.07
N LEU A 116 -19.33 -4.49 2.04
CA LEU A 116 -19.64 -4.14 0.66
C LEU A 116 -20.95 -4.78 0.17
N GLN A 117 -21.23 -6.03 0.56
CA GLN A 117 -22.53 -6.67 0.28
C GLN A 117 -23.67 -5.87 0.90
N GLY A 118 -23.55 -5.46 2.16
CA GLY A 118 -24.56 -4.62 2.81
C GLY A 118 -24.76 -3.26 2.13
N VAL A 119 -23.71 -2.66 1.56
CA VAL A 119 -23.84 -1.42 0.77
C VAL A 119 -24.61 -1.68 -0.53
N ALA A 120 -24.31 -2.77 -1.24
CA ALA A 120 -25.05 -3.16 -2.44
C ALA A 120 -26.54 -3.40 -2.12
N ASP A 121 -26.84 -4.19 -1.09
CA ASP A 121 -28.20 -4.48 -0.65
C ASP A 121 -28.98 -3.20 -0.30
N ALA A 122 -28.33 -2.24 0.37
CA ALA A 122 -28.95 -0.95 0.71
C ALA A 122 -29.24 -0.10 -0.53
N LEU A 123 -28.34 -0.07 -1.52
CA LEU A 123 -28.55 0.65 -2.78
C LEU A 123 -29.66 0.00 -3.61
N GLU A 124 -29.74 -1.33 -3.65
CA GLU A 124 -30.85 -2.05 -4.29
C GLU A 124 -32.19 -1.79 -3.58
N GLY A 125 -32.18 -1.76 -2.25
CA GLY A 125 -33.34 -1.38 -1.43
C GLY A 125 -33.80 0.05 -1.72
N LEU A 126 -32.87 1.01 -1.83
CA LEU A 126 -33.18 2.39 -2.20
C LEU A 126 -33.79 2.48 -3.61
N ARG A 127 -33.23 1.75 -4.58
CA ARG A 127 -33.77 1.66 -5.94
C ARG A 127 -35.20 1.12 -5.94
N ALA A 128 -35.48 0.07 -5.18
CA ALA A 128 -36.82 -0.50 -5.04
C ALA A 128 -37.80 0.48 -4.39
N ALA A 129 -37.37 1.21 -3.36
CA ALA A 129 -38.19 2.22 -2.68
C ALA A 129 -38.57 3.38 -3.60
N LEU A 130 -37.62 3.90 -4.39
CA LEU A 130 -37.88 4.95 -5.37
C LEU A 130 -38.82 4.48 -6.48
N ALA A 131 -38.67 3.23 -6.94
CA ALA A 131 -39.60 2.65 -7.92
C ALA A 131 -41.03 2.49 -7.35
N ALA A 132 -41.16 2.12 -6.08
CA ALA A 132 -42.45 2.01 -5.42
C ALA A 132 -43.12 3.38 -5.22
N GLU A 133 -42.37 4.42 -4.86
CA GLU A 133 -42.87 5.80 -4.79
C GLU A 133 -43.41 6.27 -6.14
N ALA A 134 -42.64 6.05 -7.22
CA ALA A 134 -43.04 6.40 -8.57
C ALA A 134 -44.30 5.62 -9.01
N ALA A 135 -44.40 4.34 -8.64
CA ALA A 135 -45.57 3.51 -8.94
C ALA A 135 -46.84 3.99 -8.21
N VAL A 136 -46.74 4.42 -6.95
CA VAL A 136 -47.87 5.00 -6.21
C VAL A 136 -48.39 6.25 -6.94
N ARG A 137 -47.48 7.15 -7.33
CA ARG A 137 -47.86 8.38 -8.04
C ARG A 137 -48.46 8.08 -9.41
N GLY A 138 -47.84 7.18 -10.17
CA GLY A 138 -48.38 6.69 -11.45
C GLY A 138 -49.75 6.03 -11.31
N SER A 139 -50.02 5.34 -10.20
CA SER A 139 -51.36 4.74 -9.96
C SER A 139 -52.46 5.78 -9.74
N ILE A 140 -52.13 6.91 -9.10
CA ILE A 140 -53.08 8.02 -8.87
C ILE A 140 -53.45 8.67 -10.20
N GLU A 141 -52.45 8.90 -11.05
CA GLU A 141 -52.62 9.45 -12.40
C GLU A 141 -53.37 8.50 -13.32
N ALA A 142 -53.04 7.19 -13.28
CA ALA A 142 -53.74 6.16 -14.06
C ALA A 142 -55.23 6.01 -13.65
N ALA A 143 -55.56 6.30 -12.39
CA ALA A 143 -56.94 6.37 -11.91
C ALA A 143 -57.69 7.65 -12.34
N GLY A 144 -57.03 8.57 -13.06
CA GLY A 144 -57.62 9.80 -13.58
C GLY A 144 -57.57 10.99 -12.62
N TYR A 145 -56.91 10.86 -11.47
CA TYR A 145 -56.73 11.94 -10.50
C TYR A 145 -55.43 12.72 -10.78
N ARG A 146 -55.41 14.02 -10.43
CA ARG A 146 -54.17 14.79 -10.46
C ARG A 146 -53.35 14.47 -9.22
N CYS A 147 -52.15 13.91 -9.39
CA CYS A 147 -51.25 13.64 -8.29
C CYS A 147 -50.67 14.94 -7.72
N SER A 148 -50.87 15.20 -6.42
CA SER A 148 -50.29 16.34 -5.71
C SER A 148 -49.10 15.95 -4.82
N LEU A 149 -48.67 14.69 -4.87
CA LEU A 149 -47.52 14.21 -4.12
C LEU A 149 -46.23 14.64 -4.82
N GLU A 150 -45.35 15.29 -4.09
CA GLU A 150 -44.03 15.70 -4.58
C GLU A 150 -43.17 14.48 -4.88
N ALA A 151 -42.46 14.54 -6.02
CA ALA A 151 -41.52 13.50 -6.41
C ALA A 151 -40.29 13.50 -5.52
N VAL A 152 -39.85 12.32 -5.11
CA VAL A 152 -38.46 12.16 -4.66
C VAL A 152 -37.56 12.16 -5.89
N ALA A 153 -37.18 13.36 -6.35
CA ALA A 153 -36.38 13.57 -7.55
C ALA A 153 -35.03 14.18 -7.18
N GLU A 154 -34.08 13.32 -6.80
CA GLU A 154 -32.67 13.69 -6.68
C GLU A 154 -31.90 13.14 -7.88
N PRO A 155 -31.35 14.00 -8.77
CA PRO A 155 -30.63 13.55 -9.97
C PRO A 155 -29.47 12.59 -9.65
N GLU A 156 -28.80 12.81 -8.52
CA GLU A 156 -27.68 11.98 -8.08
C GLU A 156 -28.11 10.56 -7.62
N LEU A 157 -29.39 10.38 -7.29
CA LEU A 157 -30.00 9.10 -6.87
C LEU A 157 -30.77 8.41 -8.01
N SER A 158 -30.66 8.91 -9.24
CA SER A 158 -31.36 8.32 -10.39
C SER A 158 -30.75 6.97 -10.80
N PHE A 159 -31.44 5.86 -10.57
CA PHE A 159 -31.01 4.54 -11.04
C PHE A 159 -31.38 4.26 -12.52
N ALA A 160 -32.07 5.19 -13.18
CA ALA A 160 -32.34 5.13 -14.61
C ALA A 160 -31.19 5.71 -15.44
N ASP A 161 -30.47 6.68 -14.87
CA ASP A 161 -29.25 7.23 -15.45
C ASP A 161 -28.05 6.40 -14.99
N THR A 162 -27.32 5.81 -15.94
CA THR A 162 -26.11 5.03 -15.67
C THR A 162 -24.97 5.90 -15.14
N GLN A 163 -25.02 7.22 -15.35
CA GLN A 163 -24.02 8.20 -14.93
C GLN A 163 -24.33 8.85 -13.58
N SER A 164 -25.48 8.55 -12.97
CA SER A 164 -25.77 9.04 -11.62
C SER A 164 -24.76 8.52 -10.59
N ALA A 165 -24.62 9.23 -9.47
CA ALA A 165 -23.72 8.82 -8.40
C ALA A 165 -24.13 7.45 -7.81
N ALA A 166 -25.44 7.22 -7.64
CA ALA A 166 -25.97 5.96 -7.12
C ALA A 166 -25.73 4.78 -8.08
N SER A 167 -25.93 4.96 -9.38
CA SER A 167 -25.67 3.92 -10.40
C SER A 167 -24.19 3.59 -10.49
N ARG A 168 -23.31 4.60 -10.48
CA ARG A 168 -21.86 4.40 -10.51
C ARG A 168 -21.35 3.71 -9.25
N LEU A 169 -21.86 4.09 -8.07
CA LEU A 169 -21.50 3.46 -6.81
C LEU A 169 -21.96 1.99 -6.78
N LEU A 170 -23.21 1.71 -7.17
CA LEU A 170 -23.72 0.34 -7.26
C LEU A 170 -22.88 -0.49 -8.23
N GLY A 171 -22.56 0.05 -9.41
CA GLY A 171 -21.69 -0.61 -10.39
C GLY A 171 -20.29 -0.91 -9.84
N ASP A 172 -19.66 0.03 -9.14
CA ASP A 172 -18.34 -0.18 -8.54
C ASP A 172 -18.37 -1.22 -7.42
N VAL A 173 -19.33 -1.14 -6.50
CA VAL A 173 -19.47 -2.10 -5.39
C VAL A 173 -19.72 -3.51 -5.92
N THR A 174 -20.65 -3.67 -6.88
CA THR A 174 -20.95 -4.98 -7.48
C THR A 174 -19.75 -5.54 -8.23
N ARG A 175 -19.02 -4.71 -8.99
CA ARG A 175 -17.78 -5.13 -9.66
C ARG A 175 -16.74 -5.60 -8.65
N ARG A 176 -16.54 -4.88 -7.54
CA ARG A 176 -15.58 -5.28 -6.49
C ARG A 176 -15.97 -6.60 -5.84
N LEU A 177 -17.25 -6.81 -5.57
CA LEU A 177 -17.76 -8.08 -5.03
C LEU A 177 -17.51 -9.25 -6.00
N GLU A 178 -17.71 -9.03 -7.30
CA GLU A 178 -17.44 -10.04 -8.32
C GLU A 178 -15.95 -10.36 -8.43
N VAL A 179 -15.07 -9.36 -8.42
CA VAL A 179 -13.60 -9.55 -8.41
C VAL A 179 -13.16 -10.37 -7.19
N GLU A 180 -13.71 -10.09 -6.00
CA GLU A 180 -13.40 -10.86 -4.79
C GLU A 180 -13.91 -12.30 -4.88
N ARG A 181 -15.10 -12.52 -5.46
CA ARG A 181 -15.65 -13.85 -5.72
C ARG A 181 -14.76 -14.64 -6.70
N LEU A 182 -14.31 -14.00 -7.77
CA LEU A 182 -13.42 -14.62 -8.76
C LEU A 182 -12.06 -14.97 -8.15
N ARG A 183 -11.50 -14.09 -7.32
CA ARG A 183 -10.21 -14.33 -6.65
C ARG A 183 -10.26 -15.54 -5.71
N ALA A 184 -11.37 -15.72 -4.98
CA ALA A 184 -11.59 -16.85 -4.09
C ALA A 184 -12.08 -18.12 -4.83
N GLY A 185 -12.50 -17.97 -6.09
CA GLY A 185 -13.08 -19.03 -6.90
C GLY A 185 -12.07 -19.88 -7.67
N GLY A 186 -12.57 -20.94 -8.29
CA GLY A 186 -11.81 -21.77 -9.22
C GLY A 186 -11.66 -21.14 -10.60
N PRO A 187 -11.07 -21.87 -11.57
CA PRO A 187 -10.92 -21.38 -12.93
C PRO A 187 -12.27 -21.10 -13.59
N VAL A 188 -12.40 -19.93 -14.21
CA VAL A 188 -13.62 -19.46 -14.88
C VAL A 188 -13.35 -19.14 -16.34
N ASN A 189 -14.40 -19.17 -17.17
CA ASN A 189 -14.29 -18.69 -18.54
C ASN A 189 -14.56 -17.19 -18.55
N VAL A 190 -13.64 -16.43 -19.15
CA VAL A 190 -13.70 -14.98 -19.28
C VAL A 190 -13.68 -14.65 -20.76
N ARG A 191 -14.62 -13.80 -21.18
CA ARG A 191 -14.59 -13.16 -22.50
C ARG A 191 -13.71 -11.92 -22.40
N LEU A 192 -12.68 -11.85 -23.22
CA LEU A 192 -11.83 -10.66 -23.32
C LEU A 192 -12.59 -9.57 -24.08
N LEU A 193 -12.64 -8.37 -23.52
CA LEU A 193 -13.22 -7.18 -24.16
C LEU A 193 -12.16 -6.38 -24.91
N VAL A 194 -10.90 -6.49 -24.48
CA VAL A 194 -9.73 -5.82 -25.05
C VAL A 194 -8.64 -6.86 -25.27
N ASP A 195 -7.75 -6.61 -26.24
CA ASP A 195 -6.55 -7.41 -26.44
C ASP A 195 -5.72 -7.43 -25.14
N CYS A 196 -5.48 -8.64 -24.62
CA CYS A 196 -4.79 -8.84 -23.36
C CYS A 196 -3.50 -9.62 -23.61
N THR A 197 -2.36 -8.94 -23.46
CA THR A 197 -1.02 -9.54 -23.66
C THR A 197 -0.86 -10.78 -22.80
N GLY A 198 -0.66 -11.94 -23.43
CA GLY A 198 -0.48 -13.23 -22.75
C GLY A 198 -1.76 -14.04 -22.53
N PHE A 199 -2.94 -13.48 -22.80
CA PHE A 199 -4.24 -14.16 -22.58
C PHE A 199 -5.01 -14.43 -23.88
N GLY A 200 -4.96 -13.52 -24.86
CA GLY A 200 -5.65 -13.65 -26.15
C GLY A 200 -6.10 -12.30 -26.70
N ASP A 201 -6.83 -12.36 -27.82
CA ASP A 201 -7.32 -11.17 -28.52
C ASP A 201 -8.75 -10.80 -28.05
N GLY A 202 -9.15 -9.55 -28.30
CA GLY A 202 -10.48 -9.05 -27.99
C GLY A 202 -11.58 -9.91 -28.63
N GLY A 203 -12.51 -10.38 -27.81
CA GLY A 203 -13.60 -11.26 -28.19
C GLY A 203 -13.36 -12.75 -27.90
N ASP A 204 -12.12 -13.16 -27.59
CA ASP A 204 -11.82 -14.53 -27.23
C ASP A 204 -12.44 -14.92 -25.88
N VAL A 205 -12.83 -16.18 -25.76
CA VAL A 205 -13.24 -16.77 -24.48
C VAL A 205 -12.11 -17.65 -24.00
N VAL A 206 -11.51 -17.29 -22.86
CA VAL A 206 -10.34 -17.94 -22.29
C VAL A 206 -10.67 -18.47 -20.90
N LYS A 207 -10.17 -19.66 -20.58
CA LYS A 207 -10.29 -20.21 -19.22
C LYS A 207 -9.13 -19.69 -18.38
N LEU A 208 -9.44 -18.81 -17.43
CA LEU A 208 -8.46 -18.16 -16.56
C LEU A 208 -8.55 -18.70 -15.14
N ALA A 209 -7.42 -18.76 -14.44
CA ALA A 209 -7.41 -19.02 -13.00
C ALA A 209 -8.08 -17.86 -12.24
N GLY A 210 -8.63 -18.12 -11.06
CA GLY A 210 -9.38 -17.13 -10.27
C GLY A 210 -8.65 -15.78 -10.10
N PRO A 211 -7.36 -15.74 -9.71
CA PRO A 211 -6.60 -14.48 -9.60
C PRO A 211 -6.45 -13.72 -10.91
N ASP A 212 -6.16 -14.42 -12.01
CA ASP A 212 -5.98 -13.80 -13.34
C ASP A 212 -7.33 -13.30 -13.89
N ALA A 213 -8.39 -14.08 -13.70
CA ALA A 213 -9.75 -13.69 -14.04
C ALA A 213 -10.19 -12.44 -13.25
N ALA A 214 -9.91 -12.41 -11.94
CA ALA A 214 -10.19 -11.26 -11.08
C ALA A 214 -9.41 -10.01 -11.53
N HIS A 215 -8.17 -10.17 -12.01
CA HIS A 215 -7.37 -9.07 -12.54
C HIS A 215 -7.96 -8.50 -13.83
N VAL A 216 -8.27 -9.35 -14.80
CA VAL A 216 -8.84 -8.94 -16.10
C VAL A 216 -10.22 -8.30 -15.93
N VAL A 217 -11.09 -8.89 -15.11
CA VAL A 217 -12.42 -8.34 -14.81
C VAL A 217 -12.33 -7.05 -14.00
N GLY A 218 -11.39 -6.95 -13.05
CA GLY A 218 -11.18 -5.75 -12.25
C GLY A 218 -10.73 -4.53 -13.07
N LEU A 219 -9.96 -4.75 -14.14
CA LEU A 219 -9.57 -3.71 -15.10
C LEU A 219 -10.69 -3.36 -16.10
N GLY A 220 -11.80 -4.10 -16.12
CA GLY A 220 -12.84 -3.95 -17.15
C GLY A 220 -12.40 -4.48 -18.53
N HIS A 221 -11.34 -5.29 -18.58
CA HIS A 221 -10.82 -5.86 -19.84
C HIS A 221 -11.48 -7.20 -20.18
N GLY A 222 -12.36 -7.73 -19.34
CA GLY A 222 -13.08 -8.95 -19.61
C GLY A 222 -14.32 -9.13 -18.75
N GLU A 223 -15.20 -10.03 -19.19
CA GLU A 223 -16.46 -10.37 -18.55
C GLU A 223 -16.55 -11.89 -18.34
N GLN A 224 -17.04 -12.32 -17.17
CA GLN A 224 -17.28 -13.74 -16.92
C GLN A 224 -18.36 -14.27 -17.88
N THR A 225 -18.13 -15.44 -18.47
CA THR A 225 -19.08 -16.07 -19.39
C THR A 225 -19.23 -17.56 -19.12
N GLN A 226 -20.39 -18.13 -19.47
CA GLN A 226 -20.60 -19.58 -19.50
C GLN A 226 -20.21 -20.18 -20.86
N ALA A 227 -19.82 -19.37 -21.83
CA ALA A 227 -19.36 -19.86 -23.14
C ALA A 227 -18.12 -20.75 -22.98
N LYS A 228 -18.02 -21.75 -23.86
CA LYS A 228 -16.83 -22.60 -23.92
C LYS A 228 -15.63 -21.78 -24.42
N PRO A 229 -14.40 -22.10 -23.97
CA PRO A 229 -13.22 -21.45 -24.50
C PRO A 229 -13.16 -21.56 -26.02
N SER A 230 -12.97 -20.43 -26.70
CA SER A 230 -12.98 -20.36 -28.15
C SER A 230 -12.15 -19.17 -28.65
N LYS A 231 -11.37 -19.40 -29.70
CA LYS A 231 -10.61 -18.39 -30.44
C LYS A 231 -11.40 -17.80 -31.62
N THR A 232 -12.69 -17.61 -31.44
CA THR A 232 -13.54 -17.09 -32.53
C THR A 232 -13.89 -15.66 -32.19
N PRO A 233 -13.44 -14.68 -33.00
CA PRO A 233 -13.90 -13.30 -32.86
C PRO A 233 -15.38 -13.28 -33.21
N ARG A 234 -16.24 -13.48 -32.21
CA ARG A 234 -17.65 -13.17 -32.37
C ARG A 234 -17.73 -11.64 -32.38
N PRO A 235 -18.45 -11.04 -33.35
CA PRO A 235 -18.53 -9.61 -33.46
C PRO A 235 -18.87 -9.03 -32.08
N LEU A 236 -18.01 -8.13 -31.60
CA LEU A 236 -18.34 -7.18 -30.54
C LEU A 236 -19.59 -6.46 -31.03
N ALA A 237 -20.77 -6.94 -30.64
CA ALA A 237 -22.00 -6.23 -30.89
C ALA A 237 -21.91 -4.94 -30.09
N ALA A 238 -21.46 -3.88 -30.76
CA ALA A 238 -21.51 -2.48 -30.38
C ALA A 238 -21.36 -2.20 -28.87
N THR A 239 -20.15 -2.33 -28.32
CA THR A 239 -19.75 -1.63 -27.09
C THR A 239 -18.80 -0.46 -27.38
N ALA A 240 -18.87 0.09 -28.60
CA ALA A 240 -18.20 1.34 -28.96
C ALA A 240 -18.77 2.57 -28.22
N GLU A 241 -19.85 2.44 -27.45
CA GLU A 241 -20.39 3.53 -26.62
C GLU A 241 -19.94 3.50 -25.14
N ALA A 242 -19.21 2.48 -24.66
CA ALA A 242 -18.91 2.34 -23.23
C ALA A 242 -17.45 2.67 -22.82
N ILE A 243 -16.54 2.90 -23.78
CA ILE A 243 -15.11 3.12 -23.47
C ILE A 243 -14.72 4.62 -23.53
N LEU A 244 -15.66 5.52 -23.88
CA LEU A 244 -15.42 6.97 -23.92
C LEU A 244 -16.52 7.82 -23.23
N SER A 245 -17.11 7.33 -22.13
CA SER A 245 -17.93 8.16 -21.22
C SER A 245 -17.67 7.84 -19.75
#